data_AF-A0A821LNZ0-F1
#
_entry.id   AF-A0A821LNZ0-F1
#
_cell.length_a   1.000
_cell.length_b   1.000
_cell.length_c   1.000
_cell.angle_alpha   90.00
_cell.angle_beta   90.00
_cell.angle_gamma   90.00
#
_symmetry.space_group_name_H-M   'P 1'
#
loop_
_entity.id
_entity.type
_entity.pdbx_description
1 polymer ?
#
loop_
_entity_poly.entity_id
_entity_poly.type
_entity_poly.pdbx_seq_one_letter_code
_entity_poly.pdbx_strand_id
1 'polypeptide(L)' 'MKCNHVKDCNDGSDEGAFCNYRQCDPSTEYQCDVQRCLPLTQKCDGYYNCDDRTDELNC' A
#
# COMPACT_ATOMS: atom_id res chain seq x y z
N MET A 1 6.14 7.91 11.96
CA MET A 1 6.80 6.75 12.59
C MET A 1 7.81 6.28 11.55
N LYS A 2 8.32 5.05 11.49
CA LYS A 2 9.20 4.62 10.38
C LYS A 2 8.92 3.19 10.02
N CYS A 3 8.95 2.89 8.74
CA CYS A 3 8.70 1.58 8.19
C CYS A 3 7.39 0.92 8.69
N ASN A 4 6.29 1.68 8.68
CA ASN A 4 4.96 1.24 9.12
C ASN A 4 3.90 1.24 8.01
N HIS A 5 4.29 1.39 6.74
CA HIS A 5 3.42 1.48 5.56
C HIS A 5 2.54 2.73 5.50
N VAL A 6 2.75 3.70 6.38
CA VAL A 6 1.99 4.95 6.42
C VAL A 6 2.93 6.10 6.19
N LYS A 7 2.58 6.99 5.26
CA LYS A 7 3.34 8.20 5.00
C LYS A 7 3.08 9.23 6.11
N ASP A 8 3.83 9.15 7.20
CA ASP A 8 3.78 10.08 8.32
C ASP A 8 4.63 11.35 8.06
N CYS A 9 5.72 11.25 7.29
CA CYS A 9 6.51 12.41 6.90
C CYS A 9 5.99 13.05 5.61
N ASN A 10 6.01 14.39 5.51
CA ASN A 10 5.57 15.12 4.30
C ASN A 10 6.28 14.68 3.02
N ASP A 11 7.55 14.29 3.12
CA ASP A 11 8.38 13.79 2.02
C ASP A 11 8.33 12.27 1.86
N GLY A 12 7.67 11.54 2.76
CA GLY A 12 7.62 10.08 2.78
C GLY A 12 8.96 9.42 3.12
N SER A 13 9.89 10.19 3.70
CA SER A 13 11.21 9.70 4.12
C SER A 13 11.16 8.72 5.28
N ASP A 14 10.01 8.52 5.90
CA ASP A 14 9.75 7.48 6.88
C ASP A 14 9.47 6.10 6.26
N GLU A 15 9.11 6.08 4.97
CA GLU A 15 8.70 4.89 4.20
C GLU A 15 9.57 4.68 2.94
N GLY A 16 10.77 5.26 2.95
CA GLY A 16 11.70 5.23 1.82
C GLY A 16 12.38 3.87 1.61
N ALA A 17 13.33 3.83 0.67
CA ALA A 17 14.03 2.59 0.28
C ALA A 17 14.83 1.89 1.39
N PHE A 18 15.05 2.54 2.54
CA PHE A 18 15.68 1.93 3.72
C PHE A 18 14.75 0.96 4.45
N CYS A 19 13.43 1.13 4.28
CA CYS A 19 12.45 0.14 4.66
C CYS A 19 12.51 -0.96 3.60
N ASN A 20 13.18 -2.06 3.93
CA ASN A 20 13.34 -3.22 3.06
C ASN A 20 12.00 -3.96 2.93
N TYR A 21 11.03 -3.33 2.30
CA TYR A 21 9.72 -3.92 2.07
C TYR A 21 9.78 -4.98 0.98
N ARG A 22 8.94 -6.00 1.15
CA ARG A 22 8.74 -6.97 0.07
C ARG A 22 8.12 -6.24 -1.12
N GLN A 23 8.60 -6.56 -2.32
CA GLN A 23 7.90 -6.17 -3.54
C GLN A 23 6.61 -6.98 -3.63
N CYS A 24 5.50 -6.31 -3.92
CA CYS A 24 4.23 -6.98 -4.15
C CYS A 24 4.31 -7.81 -5.44
N ASP A 25 3.68 -8.99 -5.47
CA ASP A 25 3.57 -9.75 -6.70
C ASP A 25 2.50 -9.12 -7.60
N PRO A 26 2.84 -8.49 -8.73
CA PRO A 26 1.87 -7.82 -9.59
C PRO A 26 0.84 -8.78 -10.23
N SER A 27 1.06 -10.09 -10.15
CA SER A 27 0.18 -11.12 -10.70
C SER A 27 -0.94 -11.53 -9.74
N THR A 28 -0.72 -11.38 -8.43
CA THR A 28 -1.64 -11.85 -7.38
C THR A 28 -1.98 -10.78 -6.34
N GLU A 29 -1.16 -9.73 -6.25
CA GLU A 29 -1.25 -8.65 -5.30
C GLU A 29 -1.31 -7.29 -6.02
N TYR A 30 -2.02 -6.36 -5.40
CA TYR A 30 -2.07 -4.95 -5.75
C TYR A 30 -1.28 -4.16 -4.70
N GLN A 31 -0.44 -3.25 -5.18
CA GLN A 31 0.24 -2.31 -4.30
C GLN A 31 -0.62 -1.06 -4.14
N CYS A 32 -1.01 -0.77 -2.90
CA CYS A 32 -1.58 0.51 -2.50
C CYS A 32 -0.73 1.15 -1.41
N ASP A 33 -1.03 2.41 -1.05
CA ASP A 33 -0.27 3.17 -0.07
C ASP A 33 1.24 3.16 -0.35
N VAL A 34 2.06 3.20 0.72
CA VAL A 34 3.51 3.04 0.60
C VAL A 34 3.91 1.58 0.81
N GLN A 35 4.12 0.89 -0.32
CA GLN A 35 4.65 -0.48 -0.37
C GLN A 35 3.84 -1.49 0.46
N ARG A 36 2.52 -1.30 0.54
CA ARG A 36 1.58 -2.25 1.12
C ARG A 36 1.00 -3.12 0.01
N CYS A 37 1.05 -4.45 0.20
CA CYS A 37 0.56 -5.41 -0.77
C CYS A 37 -0.74 -6.03 -0.27
N LEU A 38 -1.81 -5.80 -1.01
CA LEU A 38 -3.09 -6.47 -0.79
C LEU A 38 -3.31 -7.51 -1.88
N PRO A 39 -3.99 -8.63 -1.60
CA PRO A 39 -4.45 -9.53 -2.65
C PRO A 39 -5.31 -8.79 -3.68
N LEU A 40 -5.17 -9.12 -4.97
CA LEU A 40 -6.02 -8.56 -6.03
C LEU A 40 -7.51 -8.83 -5.78
N THR A 41 -7.85 -9.87 -5.01
CA THR A 41 -9.23 -10.17 -4.60
C THR A 41 -9.80 -9.15 -3.61
N GLN A 42 -8.96 -8.37 -2.94
CA GLN A 42 -9.35 -7.28 -2.04
C GLN A 42 -9.45 -5.94 -2.75
N LYS A 43 -9.03 -5.86 -4.02
CA LYS A 43 -9.25 -4.66 -4.83
C LYS A 43 -10.69 -4.68 -5.33
N CYS A 44 -11.43 -3.58 -5.13
CA CYS A 44 -12.84 -3.47 -5.50
C CYS A 44 -13.75 -4.49 -4.80
N ASP A 45 -13.43 -4.84 -3.55
CA ASP A 45 -14.20 -5.79 -2.76
C ASP A 45 -15.30 -5.14 -1.93
N GLY A 46 -15.39 -3.80 -1.96
CA GLY A 46 -16.35 -2.99 -1.21
C GLY A 46 -15.87 -2.60 0.19
N TYR A 47 -14.65 -2.98 0.59
CA TYR A 47 -14.03 -2.62 1.84
C TYR A 47 -12.77 -1.79 1.60
N TYR A 48 -12.61 -0.72 2.36
CA TYR A 48 -11.38 0.07 2.34
C TYR A 48 -10.28 -0.66 3.12
N ASN A 49 -9.44 -1.39 2.41
CA ASN A 49 -8.31 -2.12 2.94
C ASN A 49 -7.02 -1.28 2.95
N CYS A 50 -6.92 -0.29 2.05
CA CYS A 50 -5.84 0.69 2.02
C CYS A 50 -6.18 1.95 2.83
N ASP A 51 -5.16 2.59 3.39
CA ASP A 51 -5.32 3.83 4.16
C ASP A 51 -5.69 5.00 3.23
N ASP A 52 -5.12 5.03 2.03
CA ASP A 52 -5.46 5.94 0.93
C ASP A 52 -6.75 5.57 0.19
N ARG A 53 -7.34 4.41 0.53
CA ARG A 53 -8.57 3.84 -0.06
C ARG A 53 -8.48 3.60 -1.57
N THR A 54 -7.27 3.58 -2.13
CA THR A 54 -7.07 3.45 -3.57
C THR A 54 -7.44 2.09 -4.12
N ASP A 55 -7.49 1.07 -3.27
CA ASP A 55 -8.06 -0.24 -3.59
C ASP A 55 -9.52 -0.17 -4.04
N GLU A 56 -10.27 0.81 -3.54
CA GLU A 56 -11.69 1.02 -3.85
C GLU A 56 -11.94 2.28 -4.71
N LEU A 57 -10.87 2.96 -5.18
CA LEU A 57 -10.99 4.10 -6.09
C LEU A 57 -10.78 3.64 -7.56
N ASN A 58 -11.77 3.91 -8.42
CA ASN A 58 -11.81 3.51 -9.84
C ASN A 58 -11.99 2.00 -10.07
N CYS A 59 -12.98 1.45 -9.39
CA CYS A 59 -13.77 0.33 -9.86
C CYS A 59 -14.90 0.86 -10.79
#